data_AF-A0AAW3YTB3-F1
#
_entry.id   AF-A0AAW3YTB3-F1
#
_cell.length_a   1.000
_cell.length_b   1.000
_cell.length_c   1.000
_cell.angle_alpha   90.00
_cell.angle_beta   90.00
_cell.angle_gamma   90.00
#
_symmetry.space_group_name_H-M   'P 1'
#
loop_
_entity.id
_entity.type
_entity.pdbx_description
1 polymer ?
#
loop_
_entity_poly.entity_id
_entity_poly.type
_entity_poly.pdbx_seq_one_letter_code
_entity_poly.pdbx_strand_id
1 'polypeptide(L)'
;MENFKKAKTLKVSESYLFDFWALLNNEINSNHDLFKLDLNDITNIEILVKQGFLPAYNKHSISWKNRLKESYKYKIKYGKENNLAYYYRCGLPQMKLPSVMSVKEFYIFVWKYMFGEESYEANDIDDYDVIDQYNTYDWYRNQ
;
A
#
# COMPACT_ATOMS: atom_id res chain seq x y z
N MET A 1 34.84 -21.32 -1.51
CA MET A 1 33.79 -20.59 -2.26
C MET A 1 32.65 -20.36 -1.29
N GLU A 2 32.46 -19.12 -0.84
CA GLU A 2 31.32 -18.77 0.00
C GLU A 2 30.03 -18.91 -0.81
N ASN A 3 29.16 -19.82 -0.38
CA ASN A 3 27.79 -19.87 -0.85
C ASN A 3 27.07 -18.63 -0.30
N PHE A 4 27.14 -17.51 -1.02
CA PHE A 4 26.25 -16.39 -0.81
C PHE A 4 24.83 -16.90 -1.07
N LYS A 5 24.14 -17.27 0.00
CA LYS A 5 22.71 -17.53 -0.02
C LYS A 5 22.06 -16.20 -0.39
N LYS A 6 21.80 -16.00 -1.70
CA LYS A 6 21.16 -14.79 -2.22
C LYS A 6 19.97 -14.49 -1.29
N ALA A 7 19.99 -13.32 -0.67
CA ALA A 7 18.90 -12.91 0.22
C ALA A 7 17.58 -13.11 -0.52
N LYS A 8 16.55 -13.63 0.16
CA LYS A 8 15.25 -13.84 -0.47
C LYS A 8 14.77 -12.50 -1.01
N THR A 9 14.68 -12.39 -2.33
CA THR A 9 14.25 -11.15 -2.98
C THR A 9 12.83 -10.81 -2.57
N LEU A 10 12.59 -9.54 -2.20
CA LEU A 10 11.29 -9.05 -1.75
C LEU A 10 10.37 -8.86 -2.96
N LYS A 11 9.26 -9.57 -2.99
CA LYS A 11 8.31 -9.50 -4.11
C LYS A 11 7.45 -8.26 -4.02
N VAL A 12 7.51 -7.43 -5.06
CA VAL A 12 6.72 -6.20 -5.16
C VAL A 12 5.98 -6.12 -6.49
N SER A 13 4.82 -5.48 -6.48
CA SER A 13 4.00 -5.33 -7.68
C SER A 13 3.10 -4.11 -7.58
N GLU A 14 2.67 -3.61 -8.74
CA GLU A 14 1.65 -2.58 -8.83
C GLU A 14 0.29 -3.10 -8.36
N SER A 15 -0.03 -4.38 -8.63
CA SER A 15 -1.21 -5.07 -8.11
C SER A 15 -1.31 -4.97 -6.60
N TYR A 16 -0.20 -5.20 -5.88
CA TYR A 16 -0.21 -5.10 -4.42
C TYR A 16 -0.44 -3.68 -3.92
N LEU A 17 -0.04 -2.66 -4.69
CA LEU A 17 -0.37 -1.29 -4.32
C LEU A 17 -1.84 -0.95 -4.62
N PHE A 18 -2.41 -1.44 -5.72
CA PHE A 18 -3.84 -1.35 -5.97
C PHE A 18 -4.64 -2.04 -4.86
N ASP A 19 -4.25 -3.27 -4.51
CA ASP A 19 -4.89 -4.07 -3.46
C ASP A 19 -4.81 -3.38 -2.10
N PHE A 20 -3.69 -2.72 -1.79
CA PHE A 20 -3.56 -1.92 -0.56
C PHE A 20 -4.64 -0.83 -0.49
N TRP A 21 -4.83 -0.04 -1.55
CA TRP A 21 -5.86 1.00 -1.58
C TRP A 21 -7.26 0.42 -1.62
N ALA A 22 -7.44 -0.72 -2.29
CA ALA A 22 -8.70 -1.45 -2.38
C ALA A 22 -9.07 -2.21 -1.09
N LEU A 23 -8.19 -2.24 -0.06
CA LEU A 23 -8.53 -2.80 1.26
C LEU A 23 -9.83 -2.20 1.81
N LEU A 24 -10.06 -0.90 1.58
CA LEU A 24 -11.29 -0.23 1.99
C LEU A 24 -12.52 -0.71 1.20
N ASN A 25 -12.36 -1.10 -0.06
CA ASN A 25 -13.47 -1.62 -0.86
C ASN A 25 -13.87 -3.04 -0.41
N ASN A 26 -12.89 -3.85 0.00
CA ASN A 26 -13.13 -5.23 0.42
C ASN A 26 -13.70 -5.34 1.84
N GLU A 27 -13.59 -4.28 2.65
CA GLU A 27 -14.03 -4.28 4.06
C GLU A 27 -15.17 -3.31 4.40
N ILE A 28 -15.50 -2.35 3.52
CA ILE A 28 -16.56 -1.38 3.79
C ILE A 28 -17.82 -1.74 2.98
N ASN A 29 -18.55 -2.73 3.49
CA ASN A 29 -19.98 -2.84 3.23
C ASN A 29 -20.83 -2.34 4.42
N SER A 30 -20.24 -1.66 5.41
CA SER A 30 -21.00 -1.21 6.60
C SER A 30 -20.75 0.23 7.07
N ASN A 31 -19.66 0.91 6.70
CA ASN A 31 -19.37 2.25 7.21
C ASN A 31 -19.11 3.30 6.11
N HIS A 32 -20.17 3.65 5.39
CA HIS A 32 -20.16 4.66 4.32
C HIS A 32 -19.61 6.03 4.75
N ASP A 33 -19.54 6.30 6.06
CA ASP A 33 -19.06 7.57 6.59
C ASP A 33 -17.55 7.77 6.41
N LEU A 34 -16.75 6.70 6.32
CA LEU A 34 -15.32 6.82 6.03
C LEU A 34 -15.06 7.42 4.64
N PHE A 35 -15.93 7.14 3.66
CA PHE A 35 -15.83 7.71 2.32
C PHE A 35 -16.23 9.19 2.25
N LYS A 36 -16.84 9.73 3.32
CA LYS A 36 -17.23 11.15 3.41
C LYS A 36 -16.13 12.02 4.05
N LEU A 37 -15.05 11.41 4.53
CA LEU A 37 -13.94 12.13 5.16
C LEU A 37 -13.25 13.06 4.15
N ASP A 38 -13.05 14.32 4.54
CA ASP A 38 -12.21 15.26 3.78
C ASP A 38 -10.75 15.04 4.15
N LEU A 39 -9.97 14.53 3.20
CA LEU A 39 -8.55 14.23 3.42
C LEU A 39 -7.67 15.48 3.45
N ASN A 40 -8.19 16.68 3.14
CA ASN A 40 -7.47 17.92 3.40
C ASN A 40 -7.31 18.20 4.91
N ASP A 41 -8.12 17.57 5.77
CA ASP A 41 -7.87 17.50 7.21
C ASP A 41 -7.00 16.28 7.53
N ILE A 42 -5.79 16.52 8.04
CA ILE A 42 -4.82 15.46 8.35
C ILE A 42 -5.37 14.49 9.41
N THR A 43 -6.20 14.97 10.33
CA THR A 43 -6.85 14.14 11.36
C THR A 43 -7.75 13.09 10.72
N ASN A 44 -8.40 13.43 9.60
CA ASN A 44 -9.24 12.49 8.87
C ASN A 44 -8.43 11.39 8.16
N ILE A 45 -7.18 11.67 7.76
CA ILE A 45 -6.28 10.64 7.22
C ILE A 45 -5.98 9.60 8.31
N GLU A 46 -5.69 10.04 9.52
CA GLU A 46 -5.48 9.15 10.67
C GLU A 46 -6.71 8.28 10.95
N ILE A 47 -7.90 8.88 10.95
CA ILE A 47 -9.18 8.17 11.15
C ILE A 47 -9.37 7.12 10.06
N LEU A 48 -9.18 7.49 8.78
CA LEU A 48 -9.30 6.58 7.64
C LEU A 48 -8.36 5.38 7.78
N VAL A 49 -7.12 5.62 8.21
CA VAL A 49 -6.13 4.55 8.40
C VAL A 49 -6.50 3.65 9.57
N LYS A 50 -6.77 4.21 10.75
CA LYS A 50 -7.02 3.44 11.97
C LYS A 50 -8.34 2.67 11.94
N GLN A 51 -9.38 3.25 11.34
CA GLN A 51 -10.72 2.64 11.30
C GLN A 51 -11.00 1.86 10.02
N GLY A 52 -10.25 2.13 8.93
CA GLY A 52 -10.42 1.48 7.64
C GLY A 52 -9.26 0.55 7.28
N PHE A 53 -8.11 1.12 6.94
CA PHE A 53 -6.99 0.35 6.37
C PHE A 53 -6.39 -0.66 7.34
N LEU A 54 -6.15 -0.27 8.59
CA LEU A 54 -5.44 -1.09 9.56
C LEU A 54 -6.23 -2.36 9.95
N PRO A 55 -7.54 -2.30 10.27
CA PRO A 55 -8.37 -3.49 10.46
C PRO A 55 -8.36 -4.41 9.25
N ALA A 56 -8.51 -3.85 8.05
CA ALA A 56 -8.55 -4.61 6.80
C ALA A 56 -7.24 -5.34 6.50
N TYR A 57 -6.14 -4.59 6.55
CA TYR A 57 -4.80 -5.13 6.44
C TYR A 57 -4.57 -6.28 7.43
N ASN A 58 -5.06 -6.14 8.66
CA ASN A 58 -4.85 -7.11 9.73
C ASN A 58 -5.52 -8.47 9.51
N LYS A 59 -6.54 -8.58 8.66
CA LYS A 59 -7.20 -9.87 8.35
C LYS A 59 -6.44 -10.73 7.35
N HIS A 60 -5.47 -10.16 6.64
CA HIS A 60 -4.68 -10.90 5.66
C HIS A 60 -3.57 -11.76 6.27
N SER A 61 -3.11 -12.76 5.51
CA SER A 61 -1.98 -13.59 5.89
C SER A 61 -0.67 -12.78 6.00
N ILE A 62 0.29 -13.27 6.80
CA ILE A 62 1.60 -12.61 6.96
C ILE A 62 2.31 -12.42 5.60
N SER A 63 2.21 -13.41 4.70
CA SER A 63 2.82 -13.28 3.36
C SER A 63 2.20 -12.14 2.57
N TRP A 64 0.88 -11.99 2.61
CA TRP A 64 0.18 -10.94 1.90
C TRP A 64 0.49 -9.56 2.47
N LYS A 65 0.41 -9.42 3.79
CA LYS A 65 0.81 -8.23 4.53
C LYS A 65 2.20 -7.73 4.12
N ASN A 66 3.18 -8.64 4.07
CA ASN A 66 4.54 -8.30 3.66
C ASN A 66 4.61 -7.82 2.20
N ARG A 67 3.88 -8.44 1.28
CA ARG A 67 3.86 -8.02 -0.13
C ARG A 67 3.23 -6.64 -0.33
N LEU A 68 2.11 -6.37 0.35
CA LEU A 68 1.47 -5.05 0.37
C LEU A 68 2.45 -4.00 0.92
N LYS A 69 3.03 -4.28 2.10
CA LYS A 69 3.95 -3.37 2.78
C LYS A 69 5.18 -3.04 1.94
N GLU A 70 5.87 -4.06 1.43
CA GLU A 70 7.08 -3.84 0.61
C GLU A 70 6.78 -3.14 -0.71
N SER A 71 5.64 -3.45 -1.34
CA SER A 71 5.23 -2.74 -2.57
C SER A 71 4.93 -1.26 -2.31
N TYR A 72 4.34 -0.98 -1.14
CA TYR A 72 4.09 0.38 -0.69
C TYR A 72 5.39 1.16 -0.46
N LYS A 73 6.34 0.59 0.30
CA LYS A 73 7.68 1.17 0.50
C LYS A 73 8.39 1.44 -0.83
N TYR A 74 8.44 0.42 -1.68
CA TYR A 74 9.08 0.49 -2.99
C TYR A 74 8.54 1.66 -3.82
N LYS A 75 7.21 1.84 -3.84
CA LYS A 75 6.58 2.91 -4.60
C LYS A 75 6.74 4.29 -3.94
N ILE A 76 6.84 4.40 -2.61
CA ILE A 76 7.26 5.67 -1.97
C ILE A 76 8.64 6.09 -2.48
N LYS A 77 9.62 5.18 -2.45
CA LYS A 77 11.01 5.50 -2.81
C LYS A 77 11.15 5.77 -4.31
N TYR A 78 10.73 4.83 -5.16
CA TYR A 78 11.03 4.84 -6.59
C TYR A 78 9.87 5.33 -7.48
N GLY A 79 8.68 5.53 -6.92
CA GLY A 79 7.51 5.99 -7.66
C GLY A 79 7.54 7.49 -7.99
N LYS A 80 6.99 7.83 -9.16
CA LYS A 80 6.67 9.20 -9.57
C LYS A 80 5.28 9.60 -9.05
N GLU A 81 5.07 10.88 -8.74
CA GLU A 81 3.79 11.44 -8.26
C GLU A 81 2.58 10.97 -9.08
N ASN A 82 2.65 11.11 -10.42
CA ASN A 82 1.54 10.74 -11.30
C ASN A 82 1.17 9.25 -11.22
N ASN A 83 2.16 8.37 -11.01
CA ASN A 83 1.92 6.94 -10.89
C ASN A 83 1.26 6.63 -9.55
N LEU A 84 1.74 7.24 -8.45
CA LEU A 84 1.10 7.13 -7.14
C LEU A 84 -0.36 7.61 -7.19
N ALA A 85 -0.60 8.76 -7.82
CA ALA A 85 -1.95 9.28 -7.99
C ALA A 85 -2.86 8.34 -8.80
N TYR A 86 -2.30 7.64 -9.78
CA TYR A 86 -3.01 6.64 -10.57
C TYR A 86 -3.38 5.42 -9.72
N TYR A 87 -2.42 4.82 -8.99
CA TYR A 87 -2.67 3.65 -8.14
C TYR A 87 -3.72 3.91 -7.07
N TYR A 88 -3.64 5.08 -6.41
CA TYR A 88 -4.64 5.50 -5.45
C TYR A 88 -6.04 5.57 -6.08
N ARG A 89 -6.19 6.27 -7.23
CA ARG A 89 -7.50 6.43 -7.88
C ARG A 89 -8.10 5.12 -8.36
N CYS A 90 -7.27 4.18 -8.80
CA CYS A 90 -7.75 2.86 -9.20
C CYS A 90 -8.22 2.02 -8.00
N GLY A 91 -7.49 2.06 -6.87
CA GLY A 91 -7.84 1.27 -5.69
C GLY A 91 -8.91 1.92 -4.80
N LEU A 92 -9.01 3.24 -4.77
CA LEU A 92 -9.94 4.01 -3.95
C LEU A 92 -10.58 5.18 -4.73
N PRO A 93 -11.37 4.90 -5.77
CA PRO A 93 -11.95 5.94 -6.63
C PRO A 93 -12.98 6.85 -5.94
N GLN A 94 -13.54 6.42 -4.80
CA GLN A 94 -14.61 7.13 -4.09
C GLN A 94 -14.11 8.34 -3.31
N MET A 95 -12.81 8.40 -3.01
CA MET A 95 -12.19 9.47 -2.23
C MET A 95 -11.23 10.27 -3.10
N LYS A 96 -11.17 11.58 -2.88
CA LYS A 96 -10.20 12.45 -3.54
C LYS A 96 -8.91 12.46 -2.74
N LEU A 97 -7.77 12.47 -3.44
CA LEU A 97 -6.48 12.78 -2.83
C LEU A 97 -6.53 14.17 -2.16
N PRO A 98 -5.81 14.36 -1.04
CA PRO A 98 -5.65 15.68 -0.46
C PRO A 98 -4.93 16.61 -1.42
N SER A 99 -5.33 17.88 -1.41
CA SER A 99 -4.71 18.96 -2.19
C SER A 99 -3.69 19.77 -1.39
N VAL A 100 -3.66 19.60 -0.06
CA VAL A 100 -2.78 20.31 0.88
C VAL A 100 -1.38 19.72 0.99
N MET A 101 -1.11 18.59 0.32
CA MET A 101 0.19 17.90 0.31
C MET A 101 0.40 17.18 -1.02
N SER A 102 1.65 16.84 -1.34
CA SER A 102 1.96 15.97 -2.49
C SER A 102 1.43 14.55 -2.28
N VAL A 103 1.33 13.79 -3.36
CA VAL A 103 0.84 12.41 -3.28
C VAL A 103 1.86 11.54 -2.54
N LYS A 104 3.15 11.78 -2.73
CA LYS A 104 4.19 11.08 -1.96
C LYS A 104 4.14 11.40 -0.47
N GLU A 105 3.92 12.67 -0.08
CA GLU A 105 3.71 13.02 1.33
C GLU A 105 2.47 12.32 1.90
N PHE A 106 1.36 12.30 1.17
CA PHE A 106 0.16 11.56 1.57
C PHE A 106 0.47 10.07 1.81
N TYR A 107 1.23 9.44 0.92
CA TYR A 107 1.63 8.05 1.09
C TYR A 107 2.47 7.84 2.36
N ILE A 108 3.41 8.74 2.65
CA ILE A 108 4.25 8.70 3.86
C ILE A 108 3.39 8.91 5.12
N PHE A 109 2.39 9.79 5.08
CA PHE A 109 1.44 9.96 6.19
C PHE A 109 0.68 8.67 6.47
N VAL A 110 0.10 8.06 5.44
CA VAL A 110 -0.61 6.78 5.56
C VAL A 110 0.33 5.69 6.11
N TRP A 111 1.59 5.65 5.66
CA TRP A 111 2.59 4.73 6.20
C TRP A 111 2.79 4.89 7.71
N LYS A 112 3.00 6.12 8.19
CA LYS A 112 3.23 6.40 9.62
C LYS A 112 2.07 5.93 10.48
N TYR A 113 0.84 6.10 10.01
CA TYR A 113 -0.34 5.65 10.76
C TYR A 113 -0.57 4.13 10.67
N MET A 114 -0.11 3.48 9.60
CA MET A 114 -0.21 2.02 9.44
C MET A 114 0.87 1.27 10.24
N PHE A 115 2.10 1.77 10.25
CA PHE A 115 3.28 1.03 10.70
C PHE A 115 4.12 1.76 11.76
N GLY A 116 3.65 2.90 12.27
CA GLY A 116 4.29 3.64 13.34
C GLY A 116 5.70 4.12 12.97
N GLU A 117 6.68 3.71 13.77
CA GLU A 117 8.09 4.09 13.64
C GLU A 117 8.86 3.22 12.63
N GLU A 118 8.23 2.23 11.98
CA GLU A 118 8.87 1.47 10.91
C GLU A 118 9.35 2.41 9.79
N SER A 119 10.55 2.18 9.26
CA SER A 119 11.07 2.97 8.15
C SER A 119 10.31 2.70 6.85
N TYR A 120 9.83 3.78 6.20
CA TYR A 120 9.25 3.74 4.86
C TYR A 120 10.30 3.71 3.75
N GLU A 121 11.59 3.86 4.08
CA GLU A 121 12.66 3.79 3.09
C GLU A 121 12.78 2.36 2.57
N ALA A 122 12.51 2.19 1.27
CA ALA A 122 12.73 0.92 0.61
C ALA A 122 14.23 0.58 0.57
N ASN A 123 14.54 -0.71 0.53
CA ASN A 123 15.90 -1.19 0.33
C ASN A 123 16.43 -0.80 -1.06
N ASP A 124 17.62 -1.28 -1.43
CA ASP A 124 18.16 -1.06 -2.77
C ASP A 124 17.31 -1.79 -3.81
N ILE A 125 17.28 -1.26 -5.04
CA ILE A 125 16.40 -1.78 -6.08
C ILE A 125 16.66 -3.27 -6.39
N ASP A 126 17.91 -3.72 -6.21
CA ASP A 126 18.36 -5.10 -6.43
C ASP A 126 17.85 -6.09 -5.37
N ASP A 127 17.33 -5.59 -4.24
CA ASP A 127 16.69 -6.41 -3.20
C ASP A 127 15.25 -6.79 -3.56
N TYR A 128 14.71 -6.23 -4.64
CA TYR A 128 13.31 -6.37 -5.06
C TYR A 128 13.14 -7.21 -6.33
N ASP A 129 12.13 -8.08 -6.30
CA ASP A 129 11.67 -8.88 -7.43
C ASP A 129 10.34 -8.26 -7.87
N VAL A 130 10.41 -7.42 -8.92
CA VAL A 130 9.24 -6.74 -9.46
C VAL A 130 8.47 -7.74 -10.30
N ILE A 131 7.35 -8.22 -9.77
CA ILE A 131 6.49 -9.18 -10.45
C ILE A 131 5.35 -8.46 -11.18
N ASP A 132 5.12 -8.87 -12.42
CA ASP A 132 4.02 -8.36 -13.25
C ASP A 132 2.64 -8.71 -12.66
N GLN A 133 1.64 -7.87 -12.94
CA GLN A 133 0.26 -7.98 -12.48
C GLN A 133 -0.40 -9.33 -12.81
N TYR A 134 0.00 -9.99 -13.90
CA TYR A 134 -0.55 -11.29 -14.28
C TYR A 134 -0.04 -12.42 -13.37
N ASN A 135 1.18 -12.29 -12.84
CA ASN A 135 1.78 -13.27 -11.93
C ASN A 135 1.22 -13.18 -10.50
N THR A 136 0.53 -12.07 -10.15
CA THR A 136 -0.13 -11.96 -8.84
C THR A 136 -1.41 -12.79 -8.76
N TYR A 137 -2.14 -12.94 -9.88
CA TYR A 137 -3.41 -13.69 -9.95
C TYR A 137 -3.23 -15.21 -9.99
N ASP A 138 -2.17 -15.73 -10.60
CA ASP A 138 -1.88 -17.17 -10.58
C ASP A 138 -1.56 -17.69 -9.18
N TRP A 139 -1.07 -16.83 -8.28
CA TRP A 139 -0.88 -17.20 -6.87
C TRP A 139 -2.21 -17.34 -6.11
N TYR A 140 -3.21 -16.53 -6.42
CA TYR A 140 -4.54 -16.61 -5.80
C TYR A 140 -5.30 -17.91 -6.15
N ARG A 141 -5.01 -18.54 -7.29
CA ARG A 141 -5.65 -19.80 -7.70
C ARG A 141 -5.01 -21.05 -7.08
N ASN A 142 -3.83 -20.92 -6.49
CA ASN A 142 -3.02 -22.05 -5.99
C ASN A 142 -2.87 -22.04 -4.46
N GLN A 143 -3.72 -21.30 -3.75
CA GLN A 143 -3.91 -21.37 -2.29
C GLN A 143 -5.15 -22.20 -1.97
#